data_AF-A0A7R9ESE2-F1
#
_entry.id   AF-A0A7R9ESE2-F1
#
_cell.length_a   1.000
_cell.length_b   1.000
_cell.length_c   1.000
_cell.angle_alpha   90.00
_cell.angle_beta   90.00
_cell.angle_gamma   90.00
#
_symmetry.space_group_name_H-M   'P 1'
#
loop_
_entity.id
_entity.type
_entity.pdbx_description
1 polymer ?
#
loop_
_entity_poly.entity_id
_entity_poly.type
_entity_poly.pdbx_seq_one_letter_code
_entity_poly.pdbx_strand_id
1 'polypeptide(L)'
;MVTMGQLTATLDPLGLTIPIVPELDDLTVGGLVMGTGIESSSHKYGLFQHICTSYELVLADGSSVSCSKDENPDLFYAVPWSYGTLGFLTSAEIKIIPAQRYVRLEYHPYHSLEDIVKAFETESRRPDNHFVECLMFAKDQAVVMTGTMENGCEPDKVNRHKLLFSDIVNRVLFGPHKEQQLNVISKWYKPWFFTHVRGFLKRGHGTEYIPLRDYYHRHTRPLFWEAEVRMLH
;
A
#
# COMPACT_ATOMS: atom_id res chain seq x y z
N MET A 1 -13.04 -12.17 -11.77
CA MET A 1 -11.75 -11.91 -11.10
C MET A 1 -11.95 -10.77 -10.12
N VAL A 2 -11.47 -10.91 -8.88
CA VAL A 2 -11.54 -9.87 -7.85
C VAL A 2 -10.23 -9.08 -7.84
N THR A 3 -10.34 -7.76 -7.91
CA THR A 3 -9.21 -6.81 -7.87
C THR A 3 -9.01 -6.25 -6.46
N MET A 4 -7.83 -5.70 -6.19
CA MET A 4 -7.55 -5.03 -4.90
C MET A 4 -8.37 -3.77 -4.70
N GLY A 5 -8.68 -3.04 -5.77
CA GLY A 5 -9.60 -1.92 -5.71
C GLY A 5 -11.00 -2.33 -5.23
N GLN A 6 -11.51 -3.46 -5.73
CA GLN A 6 -12.79 -4.04 -5.29
C GLN A 6 -12.74 -4.57 -3.86
N LEU A 7 -11.66 -5.26 -3.48
CA LEU A 7 -11.50 -5.83 -2.15
C LEU A 7 -11.48 -4.73 -1.08
N THR A 8 -10.62 -3.73 -1.27
CA THR A 8 -10.55 -2.58 -0.36
C THR A 8 -11.85 -1.78 -0.35
N ALA A 9 -12.58 -1.66 -1.47
CA ALA A 9 -13.85 -0.91 -1.53
C ALA A 9 -14.96 -1.59 -0.74
N THR A 10 -14.88 -2.91 -0.62
CA THR A 10 -15.83 -3.72 0.12
C THR A 10 -15.53 -3.71 1.62
N LEU A 11 -14.25 -3.74 1.99
CA LEU A 11 -13.81 -3.81 3.40
C LEU A 11 -13.78 -2.45 4.11
N ASP A 12 -13.45 -1.37 3.41
CA ASP A 12 -13.31 -0.02 4.00
C ASP A 12 -14.58 0.48 4.72
N PRO A 13 -15.81 0.35 4.14
CA PRO A 13 -17.04 0.73 4.84
C PRO A 13 -17.33 -0.10 6.10
N LEU A 14 -16.74 -1.30 6.21
CA LEU A 14 -16.87 -2.19 7.35
C LEU A 14 -15.81 -1.91 8.43
N GLY A 15 -14.89 -0.98 8.21
CA GLY A 15 -13.77 -0.71 9.12
C GLY A 15 -12.73 -1.84 9.13
N LEU A 16 -12.60 -2.56 8.01
CA LEU A 16 -11.73 -3.72 7.86
C LEU A 16 -10.75 -3.50 6.71
N THR A 17 -9.61 -4.19 6.76
CA THR A 17 -8.64 -4.27 5.67
C THR A 17 -7.94 -5.64 5.71
N ILE A 18 -7.10 -5.93 4.72
CA ILE A 18 -6.20 -7.09 4.76
C ILE A 18 -4.81 -6.65 5.25
N PRO A 19 -4.01 -7.54 5.87
CA PRO A 19 -2.71 -7.17 6.42
C PRO A 19 -1.69 -6.70 5.38
N ILE A 20 -1.80 -7.19 4.15
CA ILE A 20 -0.92 -6.87 3.01
C ILE A 20 -1.83 -6.39 1.89
N VAL A 21 -1.82 -5.09 1.59
CA VAL A 21 -2.60 -4.51 0.49
C VAL A 21 -1.63 -4.05 -0.59
N PRO A 22 -1.66 -4.71 -1.75
CA PRO A 22 -0.97 -4.27 -2.94
C PRO A 22 -1.42 -2.93 -3.46
N GLU A 23 -0.43 -2.13 -3.85
CA GLU A 23 -0.59 -0.68 -3.88
C GLU A 23 -1.21 -0.14 -5.18
N LEU A 24 -1.92 -1.04 -5.88
CA LEU A 24 -2.46 -0.89 -7.21
C LEU A 24 -3.85 -1.49 -7.28
N ASP A 25 -4.81 -0.69 -7.74
CA ASP A 25 -6.23 -1.09 -7.81
C ASP A 25 -6.45 -2.32 -8.70
N ASP A 26 -5.79 -2.37 -9.87
CA ASP A 26 -6.07 -3.35 -10.94
C ASP A 26 -5.42 -4.72 -10.72
N LEU A 27 -4.58 -4.88 -9.69
CA LEU A 27 -4.00 -6.17 -9.37
C LEU A 27 -5.07 -7.15 -8.89
N THR A 28 -5.03 -8.37 -9.41
CA THR A 28 -5.97 -9.42 -9.05
C THR A 28 -5.44 -10.26 -7.89
N VAL A 29 -6.35 -10.72 -7.03
CA VAL A 29 -6.00 -11.62 -5.91
C VAL A 29 -5.24 -12.86 -6.40
N GLY A 30 -5.71 -13.49 -7.48
CA GLY A 30 -5.05 -14.67 -8.02
C GLY A 30 -3.66 -14.41 -8.59
N GLY A 31 -3.45 -13.27 -9.25
CA GLY A 31 -2.12 -12.89 -9.72
C GLY A 31 -1.12 -12.68 -8.58
N LEU A 32 -1.58 -12.11 -7.47
CA LEU A 32 -0.75 -11.88 -6.28
C LEU A 32 -0.44 -13.14 -5.49
N VAL A 33 -1.39 -14.07 -5.41
CA VAL A 33 -1.19 -15.39 -4.79
C VAL A 33 -0.19 -16.22 -5.58
N MET A 34 -0.39 -16.34 -6.90
CA MET A 34 0.39 -17.26 -7.75
C MET A 34 1.69 -16.65 -8.30
N GLY A 35 1.82 -15.33 -8.27
CA GLY A 35 3.05 -14.62 -8.63
C GLY A 35 3.85 -14.23 -7.39
N THR A 36 4.06 -12.93 -7.22
CA THR A 36 4.76 -12.35 -6.07
C THR A 36 3.93 -11.18 -5.55
N GLY A 37 3.48 -11.24 -4.30
CA GLY A 37 2.85 -10.12 -3.61
C GLY A 37 3.72 -9.65 -2.44
N ILE A 38 4.47 -8.57 -2.65
CA ILE A 38 5.33 -7.92 -1.64
C ILE A 38 4.88 -6.48 -1.54
N GLU A 39 4.67 -5.99 -0.32
CA GLU A 39 4.22 -4.62 -0.08
C GLU A 39 4.89 -4.00 1.14
N SER A 40 4.59 -2.73 1.40
CA SER A 40 5.18 -1.96 2.50
C SER A 40 4.92 -2.55 3.90
N SER A 41 3.94 -3.44 4.08
CA SER A 41 3.69 -4.17 5.34
C SER A 41 4.28 -5.59 5.37
N SER A 42 4.97 -6.02 4.31
CA SER A 42 5.51 -7.37 4.18
C SER A 42 6.61 -7.71 5.18
N HIS A 43 7.31 -6.72 5.74
CA HIS A 43 8.27 -6.96 6.83
C HIS A 43 7.60 -7.54 8.09
N LYS A 44 6.31 -7.27 8.29
CA LYS A 44 5.53 -7.72 9.46
C LYS A 44 4.71 -8.97 9.18
N TYR A 45 4.07 -9.05 8.02
CA TYR A 45 3.12 -10.12 7.67
C TYR A 45 3.67 -11.14 6.66
N GLY A 46 4.86 -10.89 6.12
CA GLY A 46 5.46 -11.69 5.06
C GLY A 46 4.88 -11.36 3.69
N LEU A 47 4.73 -12.37 2.83
CA LEU A 47 4.23 -12.22 1.47
C LEU A 47 2.71 -12.40 1.41
N PHE A 48 2.09 -12.00 0.31
CA PHE A 48 0.63 -12.06 0.14
C PHE A 48 0.04 -13.47 0.38
N GLN A 49 0.73 -14.53 -0.02
CA GLN A 49 0.27 -15.90 0.27
C GLN A 49 0.28 -16.26 1.77
N HIS A 50 1.07 -15.59 2.61
CA HIS A 50 1.13 -15.89 4.04
C HIS A 50 -0.12 -15.44 4.80
N ILE A 51 -0.90 -14.52 4.23
CA ILE A 51 -2.19 -14.07 4.80
C ILE A 51 -3.38 -14.88 4.26
N CYS A 52 -3.15 -15.80 3.32
CA CYS A 52 -4.18 -16.70 2.80
C CYS A 52 -4.29 -17.97 3.66
N THR A 53 -5.51 -18.47 3.87
CA THR A 53 -5.79 -19.66 4.69
C THR A 53 -6.18 -20.89 3.88
N SER A 54 -6.81 -20.68 2.73
CA SER A 54 -7.20 -21.75 1.82
C SER A 54 -7.35 -21.21 0.39
N TYR A 55 -7.33 -22.14 -0.57
CA TYR A 55 -7.50 -21.88 -2.00
C TYR A 55 -8.46 -22.91 -2.60
N GLU A 56 -9.13 -22.52 -3.67
CA GLU A 56 -9.88 -23.41 -4.55
C GLU A 56 -9.31 -23.29 -5.96
N LEU A 57 -9.04 -24.42 -6.61
CA LEU A 57 -8.47 -24.50 -7.94
C LEU A 57 -9.27 -25.41 -8.86
N VAL A 58 -9.36 -25.02 -10.12
CA VAL A 58 -9.74 -25.93 -11.21
C VAL A 58 -8.47 -26.42 -11.90
N LEU A 59 -8.23 -27.73 -11.85
CA LEU A 59 -7.06 -28.39 -12.43
C LEU A 59 -7.22 -28.60 -13.94
N ALA A 60 -6.15 -29.05 -14.59
CA ALA A 60 -6.10 -29.25 -16.04
C ALA A 60 -7.07 -30.33 -16.56
N ASP A 61 -7.47 -31.28 -15.71
CA ASP A 61 -8.47 -32.31 -16.03
C ASP A 61 -9.92 -31.81 -15.84
N GLY A 62 -10.10 -30.55 -15.43
CA GLY A 62 -11.40 -29.93 -15.15
C GLY A 62 -11.96 -30.23 -13.77
N SER A 63 -11.25 -30.97 -12.93
CA SER A 63 -11.66 -31.21 -11.53
C SER A 63 -11.45 -29.97 -10.66
N SER A 64 -12.32 -29.81 -9.66
CA SER A 64 -12.21 -28.75 -8.64
C SER A 64 -11.59 -29.34 -7.37
N VAL A 65 -10.59 -28.66 -6.81
CA VAL A 65 -9.91 -29.08 -5.59
C VAL A 65 -9.78 -27.91 -4.63
N SER A 66 -10.01 -28.17 -3.34
CA SER A 66 -9.72 -27.23 -2.26
C SER A 66 -8.41 -27.60 -1.59
N CYS A 67 -7.60 -26.62 -1.22
CA CYS A 67 -6.39 -26.84 -0.45
C CYS A 67 -6.19 -25.80 0.66
N SER A 68 -5.65 -26.26 1.77
CA SER A 68 -5.35 -25.50 2.98
C SER A 68 -4.17 -26.16 3.70
N LYS A 69 -3.85 -25.70 4.91
CA LYS A 69 -2.81 -26.36 5.72
C LYS A 69 -3.21 -27.76 6.20
N ASP A 70 -4.51 -28.04 6.27
CA ASP A 70 -5.07 -29.27 6.82
C ASP A 70 -5.67 -30.18 5.71
N GLU A 71 -5.85 -29.66 4.50
CA GLU A 71 -6.42 -30.36 3.34
C GLU A 71 -5.54 -30.12 2.10
N ASN A 72 -5.05 -31.18 1.45
CA ASN A 72 -4.11 -31.07 0.30
C ASN A 72 -2.94 -30.07 0.55
N PRO A 73 -2.17 -30.24 1.64
CA PRO A 73 -1.18 -29.24 2.06
C PRO A 73 -0.03 -29.08 1.06
N ASP A 74 0.35 -30.15 0.38
CA ASP A 74 1.31 -30.15 -0.71
C ASP A 74 0.89 -29.19 -1.83
N LEU A 75 -0.38 -29.24 -2.24
CA LEU A 75 -0.93 -28.31 -3.21
C LEU A 75 -0.98 -26.88 -2.64
N PHE A 76 -1.46 -26.70 -1.40
CA PHE A 76 -1.53 -25.38 -0.76
C PHE A 76 -0.20 -24.64 -0.75
N TYR A 77 0.91 -25.33 -0.45
CA TYR A 77 2.25 -24.74 -0.47
C TYR A 77 2.85 -24.63 -1.88
N ALA A 78 2.34 -25.36 -2.87
CA ALA A 78 2.79 -25.30 -4.27
C ALA A 78 2.07 -24.23 -5.11
N VAL A 79 0.86 -23.80 -4.72
CA VAL A 79 0.10 -22.75 -5.43
C VAL A 79 0.86 -21.42 -5.51
N PRO A 80 1.46 -20.89 -4.42
CA PRO A 80 2.25 -19.69 -4.50
C PRO A 80 3.45 -19.89 -5.43
N TRP A 81 3.78 -18.88 -6.25
CA TRP A 81 4.86 -18.95 -7.26
C TRP A 81 4.64 -19.97 -8.39
N SER A 82 3.45 -20.56 -8.51
CA SER A 82 3.12 -21.46 -9.62
C SER A 82 2.91 -20.74 -10.95
N TYR A 83 2.71 -19.41 -10.95
CA TYR A 83 2.37 -18.63 -12.14
C TYR A 83 1.17 -19.19 -12.92
N GLY A 84 0.23 -19.85 -12.23
CA GLY A 84 -0.95 -20.46 -12.85
C GLY A 84 -0.72 -21.81 -13.54
N THR A 85 0.47 -22.41 -13.40
CA THR A 85 0.78 -23.71 -14.04
C THR A 85 0.05 -24.89 -13.41
N LEU A 86 -0.36 -24.79 -12.14
CA LEU A 86 -1.03 -25.87 -11.41
C LEU A 86 -2.54 -25.90 -11.65
N GLY A 87 -3.14 -24.81 -12.11
CA GLY A 87 -4.58 -24.69 -12.32
C GLY A 87 -5.07 -23.25 -12.24
N PHE A 88 -6.38 -23.08 -12.41
CA PHE A 88 -7.03 -21.79 -12.28
C PHE A 88 -7.50 -21.57 -10.84
N LEU A 89 -6.95 -20.58 -10.15
CA LEU A 89 -7.43 -20.18 -8.83
C LEU A 89 -8.82 -19.54 -8.96
N THR A 90 -9.84 -20.19 -8.39
CA THR A 90 -11.24 -19.74 -8.41
C THR A 90 -11.64 -18.99 -7.15
N SER A 91 -11.09 -19.40 -6.00
CA SER A 91 -11.37 -18.78 -4.69
C SER A 91 -10.12 -18.76 -3.81
N ALA A 92 -10.06 -17.79 -2.91
CA ALA A 92 -9.03 -17.70 -1.87
C ALA A 92 -9.65 -17.12 -0.59
N GLU A 93 -9.36 -17.73 0.54
CA GLU A 93 -9.70 -17.18 1.85
C GLU A 93 -8.52 -16.39 2.40
N ILE A 94 -8.77 -15.15 2.83
CA ILE A 94 -7.74 -14.20 3.25
C ILE A 94 -8.07 -13.67 4.64
N LYS A 95 -7.07 -13.61 5.51
CA LYS A 95 -7.19 -12.99 6.82
C LYS A 95 -7.44 -11.49 6.69
N ILE A 96 -8.33 -10.98 7.53
CA ILE A 96 -8.65 -9.56 7.64
C ILE A 96 -8.24 -9.03 9.02
N ILE A 97 -7.99 -7.72 9.10
CA ILE A 97 -7.65 -6.99 10.32
C ILE A 97 -8.48 -5.71 10.41
N PRO A 98 -8.64 -5.13 11.62
CA PRO A 98 -9.25 -3.81 11.76
C PRO A 98 -8.49 -2.74 10.98
N ALA A 99 -9.20 -1.92 10.22
CA ALA A 99 -8.65 -0.75 9.55
C ALA A 99 -8.68 0.46 10.50
N GLN A 100 -7.66 1.32 10.39
CA GLN A 100 -7.70 2.67 10.97
C GLN A 100 -7.99 3.69 9.88
N ARG A 101 -8.41 4.90 10.25
CA ARG A 101 -8.82 5.92 9.28
C ARG A 101 -7.66 6.47 8.44
N TYR A 102 -6.48 6.60 9.06
CA TYR A 102 -5.34 7.27 8.46
C TYR A 102 -4.06 6.46 8.59
N VAL A 103 -3.13 6.73 7.70
CA VAL A 103 -1.72 6.36 7.83
C VAL A 103 -0.93 7.63 8.10
N ARG A 104 -0.29 7.71 9.26
CA ARG A 104 0.73 8.71 9.57
C ARG A 104 2.02 8.26 8.91
N LEU A 105 2.45 8.98 7.88
CA LEU A 105 3.64 8.66 7.08
C LEU A 105 4.75 9.67 7.41
N GLU A 106 5.91 9.17 7.82
CA GLU A 106 7.12 9.97 8.03
C GLU A 106 8.10 9.75 6.88
N TYR A 107 8.69 10.85 6.41
CA TYR A 107 9.64 10.87 5.32
C TYR A 107 11.02 11.24 5.84
N HIS A 108 12.00 10.38 5.57
CA HIS A 108 13.38 10.53 6.03
C HIS A 108 14.31 10.52 4.80
N PRO A 109 14.77 11.70 4.34
CA PRO A 109 15.69 11.78 3.22
C PRO A 109 17.11 11.41 3.66
N TYR A 110 17.80 10.62 2.83
CA TYR A 110 19.18 10.20 3.02
C TYR A 110 20.01 10.48 1.77
N HIS A 111 21.31 10.70 1.99
CA HIS A 111 22.29 11.09 0.96
C HIS A 111 23.55 10.19 0.97
N SER A 112 23.44 8.99 1.54
CA SER A 112 24.48 7.97 1.56
C SER A 112 23.84 6.59 1.48
N LEU A 113 24.37 5.70 0.63
CA LEU A 113 23.88 4.32 0.51
C LEU A 113 23.95 3.55 1.84
N GLU A 114 25.01 3.75 2.61
CA GLU A 114 25.19 3.06 3.89
C GLU A 114 24.10 3.46 4.89
N ASP A 115 23.80 4.76 4.98
CA ASP A 115 22.74 5.26 5.86
C ASP A 115 21.35 4.81 5.39
N ILE A 116 21.12 4.74 4.07
CA ILE A 116 19.86 4.25 3.49
C ILE A 116 19.61 2.81 3.90
N VAL A 117 20.59 1.93 3.69
CA VAL A 117 20.47 0.49 4.01
C VAL A 117 20.26 0.31 5.51
N LYS A 118 21.06 1.01 6.33
CA LYS A 118 20.98 0.92 7.79
C LYS A 118 19.63 1.42 8.32
N ALA A 119 19.13 2.54 7.80
CA ALA A 119 17.85 3.10 8.18
C ALA A 119 16.70 2.14 7.80
N PHE A 120 16.71 1.64 6.56
CA PHE A 120 15.69 0.70 6.09
C PHE A 120 15.68 -0.59 6.93
N GLU A 121 16.84 -1.20 7.18
CA GLU A 121 16.94 -2.40 8.01
C GLU A 121 16.43 -2.15 9.45
N THR A 122 16.82 -1.02 10.05
CA THR A 122 16.41 -0.66 11.40
C THR A 122 14.90 -0.46 11.48
N GLU A 123 14.33 0.33 10.56
CA GLU A 123 12.91 0.64 10.57
C GLU A 123 12.03 -0.56 10.21
N SER A 124 12.47 -1.45 9.31
CA SER A 124 11.78 -2.72 9.00
C SER A 124 11.78 -3.71 10.17
N ARG A 125 12.68 -3.59 11.15
CA ARG A 125 12.70 -4.44 12.34
C ARG A 125 11.87 -3.87 13.50
N ARG A 126 11.41 -2.63 13.40
CA ARG A 126 10.61 -2.01 14.47
C ARG A 126 9.15 -2.49 14.39
N PRO A 127 8.61 -3.09 15.46
CA PRO A 127 7.26 -3.68 15.44
C PRO A 127 6.13 -2.64 15.32
N ASP A 128 6.43 -1.39 15.72
CA ASP A 128 5.51 -0.26 15.70
C ASP A 128 5.22 0.24 14.27
N ASN A 129 6.18 0.06 13.36
CA ASN A 129 6.01 0.45 11.96
C ASN A 129 5.10 -0.56 11.27
N HIS A 130 3.92 -0.10 10.86
CA HIS A 130 2.97 -0.90 10.08
C HIS A 130 3.40 -0.98 8.62
N PHE A 131 4.00 0.09 8.11
CA PHE A 131 4.50 0.18 6.75
C PHE A 131 5.93 0.71 6.74
N VAL A 132 6.79 0.13 5.91
CA VAL A 132 8.14 0.63 5.64
C VAL A 132 8.41 0.52 4.14
N GLU A 133 8.81 1.62 3.53
CA GLU A 133 9.12 1.68 2.11
C GLU A 133 10.34 2.59 1.88
N CYS A 134 11.09 2.36 0.81
CA CYS A 134 12.19 3.23 0.40
C CYS A 134 12.11 3.52 -1.09
N LEU A 135 12.08 4.80 -1.46
CA LEU A 135 12.21 5.22 -2.86
C LEU A 135 13.60 5.78 -3.11
N MET A 136 14.37 5.10 -3.95
CA MET A 136 15.69 5.54 -4.39
C MET A 136 15.58 6.39 -5.66
N PHE A 137 16.22 7.56 -5.65
CA PHE A 137 16.24 8.49 -6.79
C PHE A 137 17.64 8.60 -7.43
N ALA A 138 18.68 8.26 -6.67
CA ALA A 138 20.04 8.07 -7.16
C ALA A 138 20.72 6.98 -6.31
N LYS A 139 21.97 6.62 -6.67
CA LYS A 139 22.74 5.57 -5.96
C LYS A 139 22.89 5.85 -4.46
N ASP A 140 22.97 7.12 -4.09
CA ASP A 140 23.19 7.64 -2.75
C ASP A 140 22.01 8.49 -2.24
N GLN A 141 20.96 8.70 -3.03
CA GLN A 141 19.82 9.53 -2.64
C GLN A 141 18.54 8.72 -2.60
N ALA A 142 17.93 8.66 -1.41
CA ALA A 142 16.65 7.99 -1.22
C ALA A 142 15.84 8.66 -0.13
N VAL A 143 14.55 8.37 -0.12
CA VAL A 143 13.66 8.72 0.98
C VAL A 143 13.11 7.42 1.56
N VAL A 144 13.48 7.16 2.81
CA VAL A 144 12.90 6.06 3.61
C VAL A 144 11.62 6.60 4.25
N MET A 145 10.56 5.82 4.13
CA MET A 145 9.22 6.15 4.61
C MET A 145 8.78 5.13 5.64
N THR A 146 8.26 5.60 6.76
CA THR A 146 7.70 4.76 7.82
C THR A 146 6.27 5.18 8.10
N GLY A 147 5.37 4.19 8.19
CA GLY A 147 3.94 4.41 8.29
C GLY A 147 3.32 3.73 9.51
N THR A 148 2.49 4.46 10.25
CA THR A 148 1.66 3.93 11.33
C THR A 148 0.18 4.16 11.05
N MET A 149 -0.64 3.13 11.23
CA MET A 149 -2.11 3.26 11.13
C MET A 149 -2.66 3.93 12.40
N GLU A 150 -3.42 5.01 12.24
CA GLU A 150 -3.94 5.84 13.33
C GLU A 150 -5.37 6.33 13.06
N ASN A 151 -6.14 6.56 14.13
CA ASN A 151 -7.48 7.16 14.05
C ASN A 151 -7.48 8.69 14.22
N GLY A 152 -6.40 9.25 14.77
CA GLY A 152 -6.23 10.68 15.04
C GLY A 152 -5.23 11.34 14.10
N CYS A 153 -5.25 12.68 14.05
CA CYS A 153 -4.28 13.51 13.34
C CYS A 153 -3.82 14.64 14.27
N GLU A 154 -2.50 14.91 14.34
CA GLU A 154 -1.96 16.05 15.07
C GLU A 154 -2.34 17.40 14.38
N PRO A 155 -2.80 18.44 15.10
CA PRO A 155 -3.33 19.67 14.48
C PRO A 155 -2.30 20.62 13.85
N ASP A 156 -1.00 20.46 14.12
CA ASP A 156 0.03 21.47 13.80
C ASP A 156 0.95 21.10 12.62
N LYS A 157 0.88 19.87 12.10
CA LYS A 157 1.71 19.38 10.96
C LYS A 157 0.96 19.45 9.62
N VAL A 158 0.32 20.61 9.42
CA VAL A 158 -0.83 20.84 8.54
C VAL A 158 -0.36 21.55 7.25
N ASN A 159 -0.19 20.79 6.16
CA ASN A 159 0.37 21.28 4.89
C ASN A 159 -0.69 22.06 4.07
N ARG A 160 -0.71 23.39 4.20
CA ARG A 160 -1.65 24.27 3.46
C ARG A 160 -1.31 24.33 1.97
N HIS A 161 -2.03 23.57 1.14
CA HIS A 161 -2.14 23.90 -0.29
C HIS A 161 -3.59 23.98 -0.78
N LYS A 162 -4.01 25.25 -0.97
CA LYS A 162 -5.21 25.79 -1.64
C LYS A 162 -6.56 25.15 -1.27
N LEU A 163 -7.34 25.93 -0.52
CA LEU A 163 -8.77 25.76 -0.29
C LEU A 163 -9.51 25.54 -1.62
N LEU A 164 -10.34 24.51 -1.71
CA LEU A 164 -11.28 24.32 -2.81
C LEU A 164 -12.52 25.18 -2.57
N PHE A 165 -13.25 25.50 -3.65
CA PHE A 165 -14.49 26.26 -3.58
C PHE A 165 -15.56 25.56 -2.72
N SER A 166 -15.54 24.22 -2.69
CA SER A 166 -16.36 23.38 -1.79
C SER A 166 -16.11 23.68 -0.31
N ASP A 167 -14.87 23.97 0.06
CA ASP A 167 -14.46 24.17 1.45
C ASP A 167 -14.97 25.53 1.95
N ILE A 168 -15.09 26.52 1.06
CA ILE A 168 -15.69 27.82 1.34
C ILE A 168 -17.21 27.66 1.55
N VAL A 169 -17.89 26.91 0.67
CA VAL A 169 -19.34 26.68 0.76
C VAL A 169 -19.70 25.93 2.05
N ASN A 170 -18.95 24.88 2.39
CA ASN A 170 -19.16 24.14 3.63
C ASN A 170 -18.92 25.00 4.87
N ARG A 171 -17.89 25.86 4.85
CA ARG A 171 -17.59 26.77 5.97
C ARG A 171 -18.65 27.86 6.17
N VAL A 172 -19.30 28.31 5.10
CA VAL A 172 -20.37 29.32 5.15
C VAL A 172 -21.71 28.70 5.61
N LEU A 173 -22.01 27.47 5.19
CA LEU A 173 -23.30 26.82 5.50
C LEU A 173 -23.32 26.14 6.88
N PHE A 174 -22.19 25.59 7.35
CA PHE A 174 -22.15 24.73 8.54
C PHE A 174 -21.26 25.24 9.68
N GLY A 175 -20.68 26.44 9.56
CA GLY A 175 -19.81 27.03 10.58
C GLY A 175 -18.39 26.43 10.62
N PRO A 176 -17.49 26.93 11.50
CA PRO A 176 -16.10 26.49 11.56
C PRO A 176 -15.98 25.11 12.23
N HIS A 177 -16.07 24.04 11.44
CA HIS A 177 -15.58 22.73 11.87
C HIS A 177 -14.04 22.71 11.82
N LYS A 178 -13.40 22.19 12.89
CA LYS A 178 -11.95 21.87 12.89
C LYS A 178 -11.74 20.66 11.98
N GLU A 179 -11.70 20.89 10.67
CA GLU A 179 -11.37 19.87 9.68
C GLU A 179 -9.92 19.43 9.84
N GLN A 180 -9.74 18.14 10.16
CA GLN A 180 -8.45 17.47 10.12
C GLN A 180 -7.93 17.50 8.68
N GLN A 181 -6.74 18.04 8.45
CA GLN A 181 -6.18 18.15 7.10
C GLN A 181 -5.72 16.80 6.58
N LEU A 182 -6.43 16.36 5.54
CA LEU A 182 -6.32 15.07 4.88
C LEU A 182 -5.46 15.21 3.62
N ASN A 183 -4.30 14.55 3.51
CA ASN A 183 -3.56 14.52 2.25
C ASN A 183 -4.14 13.45 1.33
N VAL A 184 -5.15 13.83 0.55
CA VAL A 184 -5.74 12.98 -0.50
C VAL A 184 -4.81 12.99 -1.71
N ILE A 185 -3.90 12.02 -1.77
CA ILE A 185 -2.86 11.93 -2.81
C ILE A 185 -3.41 11.42 -4.15
N SER A 186 -4.55 10.73 -4.13
CA SER A 186 -5.16 10.13 -5.32
C SER A 186 -5.86 11.14 -6.25
N LYS A 187 -5.92 12.43 -5.90
CA LYS A 187 -6.58 13.46 -6.72
C LYS A 187 -5.81 13.79 -8.00
N TRP A 188 -6.51 13.85 -9.13
CA TRP A 188 -5.93 14.03 -10.47
C TRP A 188 -4.92 15.20 -10.62
N TYR A 189 -5.13 16.31 -9.90
CA TYR A 189 -4.28 17.51 -9.97
C TYR A 189 -3.06 17.46 -9.04
N LYS A 190 -2.97 16.48 -8.14
CA LYS A 190 -1.82 16.30 -7.26
C LYS A 190 -0.64 15.69 -8.04
N PRO A 191 0.60 16.05 -7.70
CA PRO A 191 1.78 15.40 -8.25
C PRO A 191 1.75 13.90 -7.94
N TRP A 192 2.44 13.12 -8.77
CA TRP A 192 2.57 11.69 -8.57
C TRP A 192 3.28 11.40 -7.25
N PHE A 193 2.94 10.27 -6.61
CA PHE A 193 3.44 9.95 -5.27
C PHE A 193 4.97 10.02 -5.19
N PHE A 194 5.70 9.35 -6.09
CA PHE A 194 7.16 9.41 -6.10
C PHE A 194 7.72 10.82 -6.32
N THR A 195 7.04 11.68 -7.10
CA THR A 195 7.48 13.07 -7.32
C THR A 195 7.30 13.91 -6.06
N HIS A 196 6.19 13.69 -5.34
CA HIS A 196 5.97 14.28 -4.02
C HIS A 196 7.03 13.81 -3.02
N VAL A 197 7.32 12.51 -2.98
CA VAL A 197 8.37 11.91 -2.14
C VAL A 197 9.75 12.50 -2.46
N ARG A 198 10.11 12.59 -3.75
CA ARG A 198 11.36 13.22 -4.21
C ARG A 198 11.54 14.65 -3.69
N GLY A 199 10.44 15.38 -3.50
CA GLY A 199 10.47 16.72 -2.91
C GLY A 199 11.03 16.77 -1.48
N PHE A 200 10.98 15.68 -0.71
CA PHE A 200 11.55 15.61 0.63
C PHE A 200 13.08 15.56 0.65
N LEU A 201 13.74 15.16 -0.45
CA LEU A 201 15.20 15.32 -0.57
C LEU A 201 15.65 16.78 -0.41
N LYS A 202 14.81 17.74 -0.82
CA LYS A 202 15.07 19.18 -0.66
C LYS A 202 14.46 19.78 0.61
N ARG A 203 13.26 19.31 0.98
CA ARG A 203 12.51 19.84 2.14
C ARG A 203 13.04 19.34 3.49
N GLY A 204 13.75 18.22 3.52
CA GLY A 204 14.16 17.55 4.74
C GLY A 204 13.07 16.60 5.26
N HIS A 205 13.12 16.29 6.55
CA HIS A 205 12.15 15.42 7.20
C HIS A 205 10.72 15.98 7.15
N GLY A 206 9.73 15.11 7.05
CA GLY A 206 8.33 15.52 7.10
C GLY A 206 7.41 14.43 7.63
N THR A 207 6.22 14.82 8.03
CA THR A 207 5.15 13.91 8.47
C THR A 207 3.85 14.32 7.79
N GLU A 208 3.08 13.36 7.29
CA GLU A 208 1.78 13.58 6.68
C GLU A 208 0.77 12.53 7.14
N TYR A 209 -0.52 12.86 7.08
CA TYR A 209 -1.61 11.93 7.33
C TYR A 209 -2.38 11.70 6.03
N ILE A 210 -2.44 10.43 5.60
CA ILE A 210 -3.04 10.01 4.34
C ILE A 210 -4.24 9.10 4.68
N PRO A 211 -5.42 9.27 4.04
CA PRO A 211 -6.50 8.29 4.17
C PRO A 211 -5.99 6.88 3.87
N LEU A 212 -6.43 5.88 4.64
CA LEU A 212 -5.93 4.51 4.47
C LEU A 212 -6.08 3.99 3.04
N ARG A 213 -7.26 4.16 2.45
CA ARG A 213 -7.53 3.74 1.06
C ARG A 213 -6.65 4.48 0.05
N ASP A 214 -6.41 5.78 0.25
CA ASP A 214 -5.52 6.56 -0.61
C ASP A 214 -4.07 6.11 -0.50
N TYR A 215 -3.62 5.74 0.72
CA TYR A 215 -2.29 5.21 0.95
C TYR A 215 -2.09 3.88 0.24
N TYR A 216 -3.08 2.97 0.31
CA TYR A 216 -3.02 1.71 -0.42
C TYR A 216 -2.96 1.97 -1.93
N HIS A 217 -3.81 2.81 -2.50
CA HIS A 217 -3.86 2.98 -3.96
C HIS A 217 -2.96 4.10 -4.50
N ARG A 218 -1.89 4.42 -3.76
CA ARG A 218 -1.01 5.55 -4.08
C ARG A 218 -0.23 5.36 -5.38
N HIS A 219 -0.04 4.10 -5.81
CA HIS A 219 0.65 3.76 -7.04
C HIS A 219 -0.28 3.50 -8.24
N THR A 220 -1.61 3.48 -8.05
CA THR A 220 -2.57 3.23 -9.15
C THR A 220 -2.41 4.23 -10.29
N ARG A 221 -2.15 5.51 -9.97
CA ARG A 221 -1.92 6.55 -10.99
C ARG A 221 -0.52 6.51 -11.64
N PRO A 222 0.58 6.27 -10.90
CA PRO A 222 1.92 6.29 -11.48
C PRO A 222 2.40 5.01 -12.18
N LEU A 223 1.68 3.87 -12.15
CA LEU A 223 2.19 2.62 -12.72
C LEU A 223 2.64 2.72 -14.19
N PHE A 224 2.09 3.68 -14.95
CA PHE A 224 2.43 3.86 -16.36
C PHE A 224 3.87 4.39 -16.61
N TRP A 225 4.66 4.78 -15.59
CA TRP A 225 6.00 5.38 -15.81
C TRP A 225 7.12 4.95 -14.82
N GLU A 226 7.18 3.69 -14.39
CA GLU A 226 8.51 3.11 -14.05
C GLU A 226 9.46 3.10 -15.29
N ALA A 227 8.94 3.42 -16.47
CA ALA A 227 9.68 3.72 -17.69
C ALA A 227 10.18 5.19 -17.80
N GLU A 228 10.26 5.98 -16.73
CA GLU A 228 11.09 7.21 -16.72
C GLU A 228 12.60 6.85 -16.63
N VAL A 229 13.01 5.69 -17.17
CA VAL A 229 14.41 5.36 -17.40
C VAL A 229 14.83 6.02 -18.72
N ARG A 230 15.43 7.21 -18.60
CA ARG A 230 16.25 7.90 -19.61
C ARG A 230 15.57 8.23 -20.95
N MET A 231 14.91 9.37 -21.00
CA MET A 231 14.90 10.23 -22.21
C MET A 231 15.79 11.47 -22.01
N LEU A 232 17.00 11.26 -21.52
CA LEU A 232 18.07 12.26 -21.59
C LEU A 232 19.28 11.58 -22.24
N HIS A 233 19.27 11.60 -23.57
CA HIS A 233 20.46 11.61 -24.39
C HIS A 233 21.01 13.04 -24.45
#